data_AF-A0A3N7FUE8-F1
#
_entry.id   AF-A0A3N7FUE8-F1
#
_cell.length_a   1.000
_cell.length_b   1.000
_cell.length_c   1.000
_cell.angle_alpha   90.00
_cell.angle_beta   90.00
_cell.angle_gamma   90.00
#
_symmetry.space_group_name_H-M   'P 1'
#
loop_
_entity.id
_entity.type
_entity.pdbx_description
1 polymer ?
#
loop_
_entity_poly.entity_id
_entity_poly.type
_entity_poly.pdbx_seq_one_letter_code
_entity_poly.pdbx_strand_id
1 'polypeptide(L)'
;MLISMGPDGHVASLFPGHSLLKENQKWVTHITDSPKPPPKRSTFTFPVINSSSYIALLVCGAGKADVLQSAVGNGKNSDMLPVQTVSPEGEF
;
A
#
# COMPACT_ATOMS: atom_id res chain seq x y z
N MET A 1 2.26 10.42 -7.60
CA MET A 1 2.62 9.00 -7.77
C MET A 1 1.43 8.21 -8.30
N LEU A 2 1.67 7.34 -9.29
CA LEU A 2 0.71 6.34 -9.74
C LEU A 2 0.99 5.02 -9.00
N ILE A 3 0.00 4.45 -8.33
CA ILE A 3 0.14 3.20 -7.58
C ILE A 3 -1.08 2.31 -7.80
N SER A 4 -0.90 1.00 -7.64
CA SER A 4 -1.99 0.03 -7.73
C SER A 4 -2.16 -0.71 -6.40
N MET A 5 -3.36 -1.25 -6.19
CA MET A 5 -3.71 -2.05 -5.02
C MET A 5 -3.78 -3.53 -5.39
N GLY A 6 -3.27 -4.43 -4.55
CA GLY A 6 -3.50 -5.87 -4.68
C GLY A 6 -4.86 -6.34 -4.15
N PRO A 7 -5.26 -7.60 -4.41
CA PRO A 7 -6.51 -8.19 -3.88
C PRO A 7 -6.52 -8.43 -2.35
N ASP A 8 -5.42 -8.10 -1.68
CA ASP A 8 -5.14 -8.16 -0.23
C ASP A 8 -4.88 -6.74 0.33
N GLY A 9 -5.06 -5.69 -0.48
CA GLY A 9 -4.87 -4.31 -0.04
C GLY A 9 -3.41 -3.85 0.02
N HIS A 10 -2.45 -4.68 -0.43
CA HIS A 10 -1.06 -4.24 -0.56
C HIS A 10 -0.92 -3.14 -1.61
N VAL A 11 0.05 -2.27 -1.41
CA VAL A 11 0.50 -1.26 -2.38
C VAL A 11 2.00 -1.37 -2.55
N ALA A 12 2.53 -1.10 -3.74
CA ALA A 12 3.94 -1.36 -4.08
C ALA A 12 4.35 -2.80 -3.66
N SER A 13 5.33 -2.96 -2.76
CA SER A 13 5.62 -4.26 -2.11
C SER A 13 5.41 -4.22 -0.59
N LEU A 14 4.44 -3.43 -0.13
CA LEU A 14 4.06 -3.26 1.27
C LEU A 14 2.82 -4.12 1.56
N PHE A 15 3.04 -5.32 2.10
CA PHE A 15 2.00 -6.33 2.33
C PHE A 15 1.38 -6.26 3.74
N PRO A 16 0.10 -6.65 3.90
CA PRO A 16 -0.53 -6.73 5.22
C PRO A 16 0.30 -7.58 6.21
N GLY A 17 0.43 -7.11 7.45
CA GLY A 17 1.15 -7.80 8.52
C GLY A 17 2.69 -7.84 8.38
N HIS A 18 3.25 -7.34 7.27
CA HIS A 18 4.69 -7.36 7.05
C HIS A 18 5.42 -6.27 7.86
N SER A 19 6.63 -6.56 8.33
CA SER A 19 7.43 -5.62 9.15
C SER A 19 7.75 -4.30 8.42
N LEU A 20 7.86 -4.33 7.10
CA LEU A 20 8.11 -3.16 6.25
C LEU A 20 7.01 -2.08 6.32
N LEU A 21 5.81 -2.41 6.82
CA LEU A 21 4.78 -1.38 7.08
C LEU A 21 5.24 -0.37 8.14
N LYS A 22 6.24 -0.72 8.96
CA LYS A 22 6.82 0.13 10.01
C LYS A 22 8.07 0.91 9.56
N GLU A 23 8.55 0.71 8.32
CA GLU A 23 9.72 1.42 7.81
C GLU A 23 9.37 2.88 7.50
N ASN A 24 9.98 3.80 8.25
CA ASN A 24 9.71 5.24 8.17
C ASN A 24 10.97 6.11 7.97
N GLN A 25 12.15 5.51 7.81
CA GLN A 25 13.42 6.25 7.67
C GLN A 25 13.94 6.20 6.24
N LYS A 26 13.96 5.01 5.64
CA LYS A 26 14.50 4.81 4.30
C LYS A 26 13.52 5.26 3.24
N TRP A 27 14.02 5.83 2.16
CA TRP A 27 13.21 6.18 1.00
C TRP A 27 12.84 4.96 0.16
N VAL A 28 13.82 4.09 -0.04
CA VAL A 28 13.70 2.83 -0.78
C VAL A 28 14.25 1.72 0.09
N THR A 29 13.57 0.58 0.07
CA THR A 29 14.01 -0.64 0.75
C THR A 29 13.74 -1.86 -0.12
N HIS A 30 14.01 -3.04 0.41
CA HIS A 30 13.74 -4.31 -0.25
C HIS A 30 13.00 -5.28 0.68
N ILE A 31 12.25 -6.17 0.06
CA ILE A 31 11.64 -7.36 0.68
C ILE A 31 12.25 -8.58 0.01
N THR A 32 12.48 -9.65 0.77
CA THR A 32 13.04 -10.92 0.24
C THR A 32 12.09 -12.10 0.33
N ASP A 33 10.98 -11.91 1.04
CA ASP A 33 10.00 -12.89 1.48
C ASP A 33 8.58 -12.42 1.13
N SER A 34 8.41 -11.73 -0.01
CA SER A 34 7.09 -11.35 -0.49
C SER A 34 6.18 -12.58 -0.60
N PRO A 35 4.95 -12.53 -0.06
CA PRO A 35 4.00 -13.65 -0.11
C PRO A 35 3.52 -13.93 -1.54
N LYS A 36 3.86 -13.06 -2.50
CA LYS A 36 3.55 -13.19 -3.93
C LYS A 36 4.85 -13.27 -4.74
N PRO A 37 4.97 -14.18 -5.72
CA PRO A 37 6.14 -14.26 -6.58
C PRO A 37 6.31 -13.00 -7.45
N PRO A 38 7.54 -12.58 -7.78
CA PRO A 38 8.80 -13.05 -7.19
C PRO A 38 8.95 -12.55 -5.72
N PRO A 39 9.66 -13.33 -4.86
CA PRO A 39 9.77 -13.02 -3.44
C PRO A 39 10.67 -11.81 -3.15
N LYS A 40 11.66 -11.54 -4.01
CA LYS A 40 12.59 -10.42 -3.86
C LYS A 40 12.12 -9.20 -4.67
N ARG A 41 11.93 -8.06 -4.02
CA ARG A 41 11.48 -6.81 -4.66
C ARG A 41 12.13 -5.60 -4.01
N SER A 42 12.38 -4.56 -4.80
CA SER A 42 12.63 -3.21 -4.29
C SER A 42 11.31 -2.45 -4.20
N THR A 43 11.16 -1.59 -3.19
CA THR A 43 9.92 -0.82 -2.99
C THR A 43 10.21 0.54 -2.38
N PHE A 44 9.39 1.52 -2.76
CA PHE A 44 9.25 2.75 -1.99
C PHE A 44 8.54 2.46 -0.67
N THR A 45 8.88 3.24 0.34
CA THR A 45 8.27 3.23 1.68
C THR A 45 7.16 4.27 1.76
N PHE A 46 6.34 4.23 2.81
CA PHE A 46 5.26 5.20 2.98
C PHE A 46 5.72 6.66 2.98
N PRO A 47 6.85 7.07 3.62
CA PRO A 47 7.34 8.44 3.53
C PRO A 47 7.53 8.95 2.09
N VAL A 48 7.97 8.09 1.17
CA VAL A 48 8.15 8.49 -0.25
C VAL A 48 6.84 8.45 -1.01
N ILE A 49 6.00 7.46 -0.75
CA ILE A 49 4.67 7.38 -1.38
C ILE A 49 3.84 8.61 -1.00
N ASN A 50 3.80 8.95 0.29
CA ASN A 50 2.98 10.00 0.86
C ASN A 50 3.55 11.41 0.65
N SER A 51 4.85 11.59 0.40
CA SER A 51 5.41 12.90 0.01
C SER A 51 5.04 13.34 -1.41
N SER A 52 4.30 12.51 -2.17
CA SER A 52 3.78 12.89 -3.49
C SER A 52 2.64 13.90 -3.37
N SER A 53 2.71 15.02 -4.09
CA SER A 53 1.64 16.04 -4.12
C SER A 53 0.26 15.49 -4.54
N TYR A 54 0.27 14.49 -5.42
CA TYR A 54 -0.94 13.79 -5.85
C TYR A 54 -0.68 12.29 -5.91
N ILE A 55 -1.63 11.48 -5.47
CA ILE A 55 -1.57 10.02 -5.58
C ILE A 55 -2.80 9.53 -6.35
N ALA A 56 -2.55 8.81 -7.45
CA ALA A 56 -3.60 8.16 -8.23
C ALA A 56 -3.56 6.66 -7.96
N LEU A 57 -4.64 6.12 -7.39
CA LEU A 57 -4.81 4.69 -7.16
C LEU A 57 -5.54 4.03 -8.34
N LEU A 58 -4.82 3.23 -9.13
CA LEU A 58 -5.41 2.49 -10.26
C LEU A 58 -5.81 1.07 -9.82
N VAL A 59 -7.12 0.82 -9.79
CA VAL A 59 -7.72 -0.46 -9.37
C VAL A 59 -8.61 -1.00 -10.48
N CYS A 60 -8.23 -2.15 -11.04
CA CYS A 60 -8.98 -2.84 -12.08
C CYS A 60 -9.21 -4.31 -11.69
N GLY A 61 -10.36 -4.86 -12.11
CA GLY A 61 -10.73 -6.27 -11.96
C GLY A 61 -11.62 -6.54 -10.74
N ALA A 62 -12.59 -7.44 -10.93
CA ALA A 62 -13.61 -7.77 -9.93
C ALA A 62 -13.02 -8.31 -8.61
N GLY A 63 -11.89 -9.02 -8.66
CA GLY A 63 -11.21 -9.57 -7.47
C GLY A 63 -10.64 -8.53 -6.50
N LYS A 64 -10.83 -7.23 -6.74
CA LYS A 64 -10.42 -6.15 -5.84
C LYS A 64 -11.61 -5.40 -5.23
N ALA A 65 -12.85 -5.72 -5.60
CA ALA A 65 -14.04 -4.96 -5.21
C ALA A 65 -14.24 -4.94 -3.69
N ASP A 66 -14.23 -6.10 -3.03
CA ASP A 66 -14.48 -6.20 -1.59
C ASP A 66 -13.41 -5.49 -0.75
N VAL A 67 -12.14 -5.65 -1.15
CA VAL A 67 -11.01 -4.99 -0.49
C VAL A 67 -11.03 -3.49 -0.74
N LEU A 68 -11.41 -3.04 -1.94
CA LEU A 68 -11.60 -1.62 -2.23
C LEU A 68 -12.73 -1.03 -1.37
N GLN A 69 -13.85 -1.74 -1.24
CA GLN A 69 -14.94 -1.33 -0.37
C GLN A 69 -14.50 -1.23 1.09
N SER A 70 -13.67 -2.18 1.55
CA SER A 70 -13.10 -2.17 2.90
C SER A 70 -12.11 -1.02 3.09
N ALA A 71 -11.33 -0.68 2.06
CA ALA A 71 -10.34 0.40 2.11
C ALA A 71 -10.99 1.79 2.14
N VAL A 72 -12.05 1.99 1.34
CA VAL A 72 -12.76 3.28 1.20
C VAL A 72 -13.88 3.45 2.23
N GLY A 73 -14.46 2.35 2.70
CA GLY A 73 -15.56 2.36 3.66
C GLY A 73 -15.10 2.61 5.09
N ASN A 74 -16.01 3.12 5.94
CA ASN A 74 -15.83 3.26 7.40
C ASN A 74 -15.85 1.91 8.16
N GLY A 75 -15.44 0.82 7.49
CA GLY A 75 -15.47 -0.53 8.04
C GLY A 75 -14.44 -0.68 9.15
N LYS A 76 -14.90 -1.07 10.34
CA LYS A 76 -14.05 -1.45 11.49
C LYS A 76 -13.41 -2.82 11.24
N ASN A 77 -12.44 -2.91 10.33
CA ASN A 77 -11.53 -4.05 10.34
C ASN A 77 -10.46 -3.82 11.41
N SER A 78 -10.13 -4.88 12.15
CA SER A 78 -9.14 -4.84 13.23
C SER A 78 -7.72 -4.56 12.73
N ASP A 79 -7.41 -4.93 11.48
CA ASP A 79 -6.11 -4.74 10.86
C ASP A 79 -6.21 -3.75 9.70
N MET A 80 -5.50 -2.62 9.82
CA MET A 80 -5.43 -1.58 8.79
C MET A 80 -4.72 -2.13 7.53
N LEU A 81 -5.36 -1.97 6.37
CA LEU A 81 -4.79 -2.38 5.09
C LEU A 81 -3.69 -1.40 4.65
N PRO A 82 -2.61 -1.86 4.00
CA PRO A 82 -1.53 -0.98 3.53
C PRO A 82 -2.01 0.18 2.64
N VAL A 83 -3.02 -0.07 1.78
CA VAL A 83 -3.64 0.97 0.93
C VAL A 83 -4.28 2.10 1.74
N GLN A 84 -4.73 1.85 2.97
CA GLN A 84 -5.34 2.87 3.85
C GLN A 84 -4.29 3.78 4.49
N THR A 85 -3.02 3.41 4.46
CA THR A 85 -1.90 4.25 4.92
C THR A 85 -1.41 5.20 3.81
N VAL A 86 -1.89 5.03 2.58
CA VAL A 86 -1.56 5.90 1.45
C VAL A 86 -2.38 7.19 1.57
N SER A 87 -1.70 8.27 1.93
CA SER A 87 -2.29 9.60 2.08
C SER A 87 -1.26 10.63 1.65
N PRO A 88 -1.51 11.45 0.62
CA PRO A 88 -0.60 12.53 0.28
C PRO A 88 -0.45 13.50 1.47
N GLU A 89 0.78 13.84 1.81
CA GLU A 89 1.12 14.86 2.80
C GLU A 89 1.01 16.24 2.12
N GLY A 90 0.04 17.05 2.57
CA GLY A 90 -0.20 18.39 2.04
C GLY A 90 -1.63 18.87 2.34
N GLU A 91 -1.79 20.15 2.64
CA GLU A 91 -3.08 20.79 2.96
C GLU A 91 -4.04 20.72 1.76
N PHE A 92 -5.28 20.33 2.03
CA PHE A 92 -6.46 20.75 1.26
C PHE A 92 -7.38 21.52 2.20
#